data_AF-A0A3R7PX47-F1
#
_entry.id   AF-A0A3R7PX47-F1
#
_cell.length_a   1.000
_cell.length_b   1.000
_cell.length_c   1.000
_cell.angle_alpha   90.00
_cell.angle_beta   90.00
_cell.angle_gamma   90.00
#
_symmetry.space_group_name_H-M   'P 1'
#
loop_
_entity.id
_entity.type
_entity.pdbx_description
1 polymer ?
#
loop_
_entity_poly.entity_id
_entity_poly.type
_entity_poly.pdbx_seq_one_letter_code
_entity_poly.pdbx_strand_id
1 'polypeptide(L)'
;MNVDSKNSGRTSCIQDPAVANGMHGVITSLNTIMVFPHKPVQRNNIEAAPRAGGVEVKMHQVESFSWLWGRQARKLINEAVGTFLSLQKTLNEIGHDQHKAILVKKCREYRSMIQACAEDTALQAPLSNGEVSMDQDEIESTGQMLYKMELILSLIEILFIDTKPGGAIMGQLVSWIRLHFTQCTEKRREAMDSDHPHQHPVYWEAVYGLVLQGRMDEARQMLSHHPNAGTDPFLSIDELLRKMPVYQVYGGVSEAEFTVRWQHWQSECERRLQDAHFSTCHQLQTVCQILCGDQGTINSLVDLMDTWYHLMVSTLLFTTPTVKLFRLHSAAQDAITCIGGEQRTTSLDHVLLAAMEVDALQVIKECQQVLDNCWFTAHVTDLLYHTLGLKFEQKFLPELRESLLLDYASMLVGHNSLWQVGLLYLDHCGSAGVAMAQAVLQRIPLTDDSRAMKVIQMASDRDFDNVVVSICRVMGRRALSLGRLGAAIWWGVRSRDAAFTSHLAHQGQPFSSLNLNRSQAFDAPEGGVQVQAPYYA
;
A
#
# COMPACT_ATOMS: atom_id res chain seq x y z
N MET A 1 -0.35 21.17 11.21
CA MET A 1 -1.04 20.87 9.93
C MET A 1 -2.47 20.44 10.24
N ASN A 2 -3.44 21.35 10.15
CA ASN A 2 -4.86 21.02 10.27
C ASN A 2 -5.40 20.75 8.86
N VAL A 3 -5.61 19.48 8.54
CA VAL A 3 -6.26 19.09 7.28
C VAL A 3 -7.55 18.39 7.65
N ASP A 4 -8.64 19.17 7.61
CA ASP A 4 -10.00 18.65 7.64
C ASP A 4 -10.13 17.58 6.56
N SER A 5 -10.40 16.35 6.99
CA SER A 5 -10.78 15.25 6.12
C SER A 5 -12.17 15.54 5.54
N LYS A 6 -12.23 16.34 4.48
CA LYS A 6 -13.33 16.19 3.53
C LYS A 6 -13.16 14.83 2.89
N ASN A 7 -14.03 13.92 3.30
CA ASN A 7 -14.33 12.65 2.65
C ASN A 7 -14.52 12.93 1.14
N SER A 8 -13.45 12.81 0.36
CA SER A 8 -13.45 13.07 -1.07
C SER A 8 -13.59 11.74 -1.81
N GLY A 9 -14.72 11.07 -1.60
CA GLY A 9 -15.28 10.28 -2.69
C GLY A 9 -15.46 11.25 -3.86
N ARG A 10 -14.52 11.23 -4.83
CA ARG A 10 -14.52 12.09 -6.03
C ARG A 10 -15.82 11.80 -6.78
N THR A 11 -16.88 12.51 -6.43
CA THR A 11 -18.19 12.34 -7.04
C THR A 11 -18.18 13.12 -8.33
N SER A 12 -17.75 12.49 -9.42
CA SER A 12 -17.79 13.09 -10.73
C SER A 12 -19.24 13.08 -11.23
N CYS A 13 -19.86 14.25 -11.29
CA CYS A 13 -21.18 14.40 -11.89
C CYS A 13 -21.03 14.45 -13.42
N ILE A 14 -21.76 13.59 -14.14
CA ILE A 14 -21.82 13.65 -15.60
C ILE A 14 -22.56 14.94 -15.97
N GLN A 15 -21.82 15.92 -16.50
CA GLN A 15 -22.38 17.21 -16.95
C GLN A 15 -23.07 17.07 -18.31
N ASP A 16 -24.07 16.20 -18.39
CA ASP A 16 -24.92 16.02 -19.57
C ASP A 16 -26.39 16.23 -19.18
N PRO A 17 -27.05 17.30 -19.67
CA PRO A 17 -28.44 17.58 -19.35
C PRO A 17 -29.41 16.50 -19.87
N ALA A 18 -29.02 15.71 -20.88
CA ALA A 18 -29.84 14.59 -21.35
C ALA A 18 -29.90 13.45 -20.33
N VAL A 19 -28.83 13.29 -19.54
CA VAL A 19 -28.63 12.24 -18.54
C VAL A 19 -29.26 12.65 -17.19
N ALA A 20 -29.45 13.96 -16.95
CA ALA A 20 -30.07 14.52 -15.74
C ALA A 20 -31.55 14.11 -15.54
N ASN A 21 -32.29 13.80 -16.62
CA ASN A 21 -33.70 13.42 -16.57
C ASN A 21 -33.94 11.91 -16.35
N GLY A 22 -32.86 11.13 -16.20
CA GLY A 22 -32.90 9.69 -16.00
C GLY A 22 -31.76 9.00 -16.75
N MET A 23 -31.15 8.00 -16.12
CA MET A 23 -29.98 7.29 -16.66
C MET A 23 -30.22 5.79 -16.70
N HIS A 24 -29.65 5.13 -17.71
CA HIS A 24 -29.39 3.70 -17.68
C HIS A 24 -27.90 3.44 -17.71
N GLY A 25 -27.46 2.48 -16.92
CA GLY A 25 -26.09 1.98 -16.89
C GLY A 25 -26.05 0.52 -17.36
N VAL A 26 -25.12 0.19 -18.24
CA VAL A 26 -24.79 -1.19 -18.59
C VAL A 26 -23.31 -1.42 -18.29
N ILE A 27 -23.02 -2.49 -17.54
CA ILE A 27 -21.64 -2.92 -17.29
C ILE A 27 -21.09 -3.49 -18.60
N THR A 28 -20.04 -2.87 -19.13
CA THR A 28 -19.44 -3.29 -20.42
C THR A 28 -18.11 -4.02 -20.25
N SER A 29 -17.40 -3.76 -19.15
CA SER A 29 -16.19 -4.46 -18.75
C SER A 29 -16.22 -4.69 -17.23
N LEU A 30 -15.22 -5.41 -16.70
CA LEU A 30 -15.13 -5.69 -15.25
C LEU A 30 -15.14 -4.40 -14.39
N ASN A 31 -14.56 -3.29 -14.88
CA ASN A 31 -14.46 -2.02 -14.13
C ASN A 31 -15.05 -0.81 -14.89
N THR A 32 -15.82 -1.06 -15.96
CA THR A 32 -16.35 0.00 -16.82
C THR A 32 -17.87 -0.08 -16.90
N ILE A 33 -18.52 1.05 -16.65
CA ILE A 33 -19.96 1.21 -16.79
C ILE A 33 -20.21 2.20 -17.93
N MET A 34 -21.00 1.80 -18.91
CA MET A 34 -21.51 2.72 -19.94
C MET A 34 -22.84 3.30 -19.47
N VAL A 35 -22.92 4.62 -19.43
CA VAL A 35 -24.11 5.37 -19.01
C VAL A 35 -24.70 6.13 -20.21
N PHE A 36 -26.01 6.04 -20.38
CA PHE A 36 -26.75 6.71 -21.43
C PHE A 36 -28.13 7.19 -20.93
N PRO A 37 -28.71 8.23 -21.55
CA PRO A 37 -29.95 8.84 -21.09
C PRO A 37 -31.16 7.90 -21.27
N HIS A 38 -32.04 7.87 -20.25
CA HIS A 38 -33.31 7.16 -20.30
C HIS A 38 -34.30 7.92 -21.19
N LYS A 39 -34.77 7.30 -22.29
CA LYS A 39 -35.93 7.82 -23.03
C LYS A 39 -37.21 7.20 -22.44
N PRO A 40 -38.12 7.98 -21.83
CA PRO A 40 -39.42 7.44 -21.43
C PRO A 40 -40.21 7.08 -22.69
N VAL A 41 -40.43 5.79 -22.92
CA VAL A 41 -41.36 5.34 -23.96
C VAL A 41 -42.77 5.57 -23.42
N GLN A 42 -43.43 6.65 -23.85
CA GLN A 42 -44.87 6.81 -23.62
C GLN A 42 -45.60 5.70 -24.39
N ARG A 43 -46.22 4.78 -23.65
CA ARG A 43 -46.84 3.53 -24.15
C ARG A 43 -48.06 3.72 -25.08
N ASN A 44 -48.38 4.95 -25.48
CA ASN A 44 -49.64 5.26 -26.18
C ASN A 44 -49.51 5.68 -27.65
N ASN A 45 -48.33 5.68 -28.27
CA ASN A 45 -48.21 5.90 -29.72
C ASN A 45 -47.23 4.91 -30.35
N ILE A 46 -47.75 3.81 -30.89
CA ILE A 46 -46.99 2.85 -31.72
C ILE A 46 -46.90 3.34 -33.19
N GLU A 47 -47.57 4.42 -33.57
CA GLU A 47 -47.57 4.90 -34.95
C GLU A 47 -46.90 6.27 -35.09
N ALA A 48 -45.58 6.22 -35.32
CA ALA A 48 -44.76 7.14 -36.12
C ALA A 48 -43.34 7.16 -35.53
N ALA A 49 -42.39 6.50 -36.20
CA ALA A 49 -40.99 6.81 -35.98
C ALA A 49 -40.76 8.30 -36.33
N PRO A 50 -40.34 9.17 -35.39
CA PRO A 50 -40.00 10.53 -35.74
C PRO A 50 -38.77 10.48 -36.63
N ARG A 51 -38.88 11.06 -37.82
CA ARG A 51 -37.72 11.34 -38.69
C ARG A 51 -36.65 12.08 -37.87
N ALA A 52 -35.42 11.63 -38.04
CA ALA A 52 -34.22 12.14 -37.40
C ALA A 52 -34.14 13.68 -37.41
N GLY A 53 -34.51 14.30 -36.30
CA GLY A 53 -33.83 15.50 -35.82
C GLY A 53 -32.66 15.01 -34.99
N GLY A 54 -31.43 15.28 -35.44
CA GLY A 54 -30.19 14.77 -34.84
C GLY A 54 -29.97 15.28 -33.42
N VAL A 55 -30.59 14.63 -32.44
CA VAL A 55 -30.16 14.76 -31.04
C VAL A 55 -28.97 13.82 -30.89
N GLU A 56 -27.77 14.39 -30.84
CA GLU A 56 -26.54 13.66 -30.56
C GLU A 56 -26.67 13.02 -29.17
N VAL A 57 -26.87 11.70 -29.12
CA VAL A 57 -26.92 10.95 -27.87
C VAL A 57 -25.49 10.60 -27.49
N LYS A 58 -24.96 11.27 -26.46
CA LYS A 58 -23.64 10.97 -25.92
C LYS A 58 -23.73 9.76 -25.00
N MET A 59 -22.82 8.81 -25.20
CA MET A 59 -22.62 7.68 -24.30
C MET A 59 -21.40 7.98 -23.44
N HIS A 60 -21.56 7.86 -22.13
CA HIS A 60 -20.50 8.18 -21.17
C HIS A 60 -19.90 6.89 -20.64
N GLN A 61 -18.58 6.76 -20.75
CA GLN A 61 -17.83 5.67 -20.15
C GLN A 61 -17.36 6.10 -18.76
N VAL A 62 -17.81 5.38 -17.73
CA VAL A 62 -17.45 5.62 -16.33
C VAL A 62 -16.53 4.50 -15.88
N GLU A 63 -15.37 4.89 -15.35
CA GLU A 63 -14.37 3.98 -14.79
C GLU A 63 -14.08 4.36 -13.34
N SER A 64 -13.86 3.36 -12.49
CA SER A 64 -13.43 3.60 -11.12
C SER A 64 -11.98 4.10 -11.13
N PHE A 65 -11.79 5.35 -10.69
CA PHE A 65 -10.48 5.93 -10.52
C PHE A 65 -9.86 5.43 -9.21
N SER A 66 -8.62 4.95 -9.28
CA SER A 66 -7.76 4.67 -8.12
C SER A 66 -6.37 5.20 -8.42
N TRP A 67 -5.71 5.79 -7.42
CA TRP A 67 -4.30 6.19 -7.51
C TRP A 67 -3.39 4.99 -7.82
N LEU A 68 -3.85 3.77 -7.54
CA LEU A 68 -3.16 2.52 -7.89
C LEU A 68 -2.98 2.31 -9.40
N TRP A 69 -3.72 3.04 -10.24
CA TRP A 69 -3.56 3.00 -11.70
C TRP A 69 -2.42 3.90 -12.21
N GLY A 70 -1.88 4.75 -11.33
CA GLY A 70 -0.72 5.59 -11.59
C GLY A 70 0.54 4.78 -11.91
N ARG A 71 1.48 5.41 -12.62
CA ARG A 71 2.74 4.75 -13.04
C ARG A 71 3.56 4.27 -11.85
N GLN A 72 3.60 5.06 -10.79
CA GLN A 72 4.35 4.84 -9.56
C GLN A 72 3.81 3.61 -8.82
N ALA A 73 2.48 3.54 -8.67
CA ALA A 73 1.81 2.41 -8.04
C ALA A 73 2.00 1.09 -8.81
N ARG A 74 2.26 1.10 -10.13
CA ARG A 74 2.56 -0.14 -10.87
C ARG A 74 3.82 -0.83 -10.37
N LYS A 75 4.86 -0.08 -10.04
CA LYS A 75 6.11 -0.63 -9.49
C LYS A 75 5.84 -1.28 -8.13
N LEU A 76 5.13 -0.55 -7.26
CA LEU A 76 4.64 -1.05 -5.97
C LEU A 76 3.86 -2.36 -6.12
N ILE A 77 2.86 -2.42 -7.02
CA ILE A 77 2.02 -3.61 -7.24
C ILE A 77 2.85 -4.82 -7.71
N ASN A 78 3.77 -4.60 -8.66
CA ASN A 78 4.59 -5.68 -9.22
C ASN A 78 5.63 -6.22 -8.22
N GLU A 79 6.20 -5.37 -7.38
CA GLU A 79 7.11 -5.81 -6.31
C GLU A 79 6.34 -6.49 -5.16
N ALA A 80 5.15 -5.97 -4.83
CA ALA A 80 4.29 -6.51 -3.80
C ALA A 80 3.83 -7.95 -4.09
N VAL A 81 3.47 -8.27 -5.34
CA VAL A 81 3.07 -9.65 -5.70
C VAL A 81 4.23 -10.64 -5.56
N GLY A 82 5.46 -10.22 -5.90
CA GLY A 82 6.65 -11.05 -5.69
C GLY A 82 6.87 -11.34 -4.21
N THR A 83 6.69 -10.34 -3.36
CA THR A 83 6.79 -10.47 -1.89
C THR A 83 5.70 -11.38 -1.34
N PHE A 84 4.46 -11.20 -1.79
CA PHE A 84 3.31 -12.00 -1.39
C PHE A 84 3.51 -13.48 -1.73
N LEU A 85 3.81 -13.80 -2.99
CA LEU A 85 4.02 -15.17 -3.44
C LEU A 85 5.22 -15.82 -2.73
N SER A 86 6.30 -15.06 -2.55
CA SER A 86 7.47 -15.52 -1.80
C SER A 86 7.11 -15.83 -0.35
N LEU A 87 6.27 -15.03 0.30
CA LEU A 87 5.79 -15.30 1.66
C LEU A 87 4.99 -16.61 1.70
N GLN A 88 3.98 -16.76 0.83
CA GLN A 88 3.14 -17.97 0.81
C GLN A 88 3.98 -19.24 0.61
N LYS A 89 4.94 -19.20 -0.34
CA LYS A 89 5.85 -20.31 -0.60
C LYS A 89 6.74 -20.62 0.61
N THR A 90 7.38 -19.60 1.17
CA THR A 90 8.37 -19.76 2.24
C THR A 90 7.70 -20.30 3.52
N LEU A 91 6.50 -19.83 3.86
CA LEU A 91 5.78 -20.31 5.05
C LEU A 91 5.31 -21.76 4.93
N ASN A 92 5.04 -22.24 3.71
CA ASN A 92 4.70 -23.64 3.46
C ASN A 92 5.91 -24.58 3.57
N GLU A 93 7.11 -24.08 3.32
CA GLU A 93 8.36 -24.87 3.30
C GLU A 93 9.06 -24.93 4.67
N ILE A 94 8.86 -23.93 5.52
CA ILE A 94 9.62 -23.74 6.76
C ILE A 94 8.78 -24.02 8.02
N GLY A 95 9.41 -24.56 9.05
CA GLY A 95 8.79 -24.78 10.37
C GLY A 95 8.40 -23.49 11.11
N HIS A 96 7.38 -23.59 11.97
CA HIS A 96 6.75 -22.45 12.65
C HIS A 96 7.70 -21.54 13.45
N ASP A 97 8.79 -22.07 14.00
CA ASP A 97 9.73 -21.29 14.82
C ASP A 97 10.42 -20.15 14.05
N GLN A 98 10.52 -20.27 12.71
CA GLN A 98 11.15 -19.25 11.86
C GLN A 98 10.13 -18.29 11.23
N HIS A 99 8.83 -18.57 11.34
CA HIS A 99 7.77 -17.79 10.69
C HIS A 99 7.84 -16.32 11.08
N LYS A 100 8.09 -16.03 12.36
CA LYS A 100 8.18 -14.66 12.85
C LYS A 100 9.30 -13.85 12.16
N ALA A 101 10.50 -14.41 12.03
CA ALA A 101 11.62 -13.70 11.42
C ALA A 101 11.34 -13.40 9.93
N ILE A 102 10.70 -14.35 9.24
CA ILE A 102 10.28 -14.18 7.84
C ILE A 102 9.19 -13.11 7.73
N LEU A 103 8.20 -13.12 8.60
CA LEU A 103 7.12 -12.13 8.62
C LEU A 103 7.66 -10.72 8.87
N VAL A 104 8.59 -10.54 9.82
CA VAL A 104 9.25 -9.25 10.05
C VAL A 104 10.00 -8.81 8.80
N LYS A 105 10.76 -9.71 8.15
CA LYS A 105 11.47 -9.39 6.92
C LYS A 105 10.50 -8.96 5.80
N LYS A 106 9.41 -9.70 5.61
CA LYS A 106 8.41 -9.43 4.57
C LYS A 106 7.62 -8.15 4.83
N CYS A 107 7.28 -7.88 6.09
CA CYS A 107 6.69 -6.61 6.51
C CYS A 107 7.61 -5.43 6.17
N ARG A 108 8.91 -5.55 6.43
CA ARG A 108 9.91 -4.51 6.06
C ARG A 108 10.07 -4.36 4.55
N GLU A 109 10.03 -5.45 3.78
CA GLU A 109 10.01 -5.39 2.31
C GLU A 109 8.82 -4.54 1.82
N TYR A 110 7.60 -4.75 2.36
CA TYR A 110 6.45 -3.90 2.03
C TYR A 110 6.65 -2.42 2.44
N ARG A 111 7.21 -2.16 3.63
CA ARG A 111 7.52 -0.78 4.06
C ARG A 111 8.51 -0.09 3.12
N SER A 112 9.57 -0.80 2.70
CA SER A 112 10.53 -0.27 1.74
C SER A 112 9.90 0.03 0.38
N MET A 113 8.94 -0.78 -0.08
CA MET A 113 8.20 -0.50 -1.33
C MET A 113 7.32 0.74 -1.21
N ILE A 114 6.65 0.93 -0.07
CA ILE A 114 5.84 2.13 0.20
C ILE A 114 6.73 3.38 0.21
N GLN A 115 7.87 3.32 0.90
CA GLN A 115 8.83 4.42 0.97
C GLN A 115 9.41 4.76 -0.41
N ALA A 116 9.85 3.76 -1.18
CA ALA A 116 10.34 3.96 -2.55
C ALA A 116 9.25 4.56 -3.45
N CYS A 117 7.99 4.13 -3.30
CA CYS A 117 6.86 4.72 -4.02
C CYS A 117 6.61 6.18 -3.59
N ALA A 118 6.79 6.52 -2.32
CA ALA A 118 6.62 7.89 -1.81
C ALA A 118 7.72 8.82 -2.33
N GLU A 119 8.97 8.36 -2.34
CA GLU A 119 10.11 9.06 -2.93
C GLU A 119 9.91 9.27 -4.45
N ASP A 120 9.54 8.22 -5.18
CA ASP A 120 9.26 8.29 -6.62
C ASP A 120 8.12 9.28 -6.93
N THR A 121 7.08 9.35 -6.09
CA THR A 121 5.99 10.33 -6.19
C THR A 121 6.47 11.75 -5.89
N ALA A 122 7.28 11.95 -4.84
CA ALA A 122 7.80 13.27 -4.47
C ALA A 122 8.73 13.86 -5.54
N LEU A 123 9.52 13.01 -6.23
CA LEU A 123 10.40 13.42 -7.34
C LEU A 123 9.64 13.93 -8.58
N GLN A 124 8.33 13.68 -8.68
CA GLN A 124 7.49 14.19 -9.76
C GLN A 124 6.90 15.58 -9.46
N ALA A 125 7.14 16.13 -8.26
CA ALA A 125 6.80 17.52 -7.96
C ALA A 125 7.52 18.45 -8.95
N PRO A 126 6.87 19.51 -9.45
CA PRO A 126 7.29 20.24 -10.62
C PRO A 126 8.68 20.87 -10.45
N LEU A 127 9.69 20.26 -11.08
CA LEU A 127 11.01 20.85 -11.30
C LEU A 127 10.95 21.79 -12.49
N SER A 128 10.29 22.95 -12.34
CA SER A 128 10.37 24.17 -13.15
C SER A 128 10.33 24.11 -14.70
N ASN A 129 10.27 22.94 -15.35
CA ASN A 129 10.34 22.77 -16.79
C ASN A 129 9.22 21.81 -17.22
N GLY A 130 8.31 22.36 -18.01
CA GLY A 130 7.03 21.74 -18.36
C GLY A 130 7.15 20.38 -19.02
N GLU A 131 6.59 19.39 -18.34
CA GLU A 131 5.74 18.30 -18.83
C GLU A 131 5.26 17.55 -17.58
N VAL A 132 4.26 18.12 -16.89
CA VAL A 132 3.73 17.55 -15.65
C VAL A 132 2.72 16.46 -16.00
N SER A 133 2.91 15.24 -15.48
CA SER A 133 2.01 14.10 -15.71
C SER A 133 0.92 13.92 -14.64
N MET A 134 1.05 14.57 -13.49
CA MET A 134 0.10 14.55 -12.36
C MET A 134 -0.09 15.95 -11.77
N ASP A 135 -1.32 16.31 -11.43
CA ASP A 135 -1.61 17.58 -10.75
C ASP A 135 -0.91 17.64 -9.38
N GLN A 136 -0.52 18.84 -8.94
CA GLN A 136 0.20 19.05 -7.67
C GLN A 136 -0.61 18.51 -6.48
N ASP A 137 -1.93 18.71 -6.51
CA ASP A 137 -2.86 18.22 -5.49
C ASP A 137 -2.91 16.67 -5.45
N GLU A 138 -2.74 16.01 -6.59
CA GLU A 138 -2.73 14.54 -6.67
C GLU A 138 -1.42 13.95 -6.14
N ILE A 139 -0.29 14.63 -6.38
CA ILE A 139 1.02 14.26 -5.82
C ILE A 139 0.97 14.37 -4.29
N GLU A 140 0.46 15.48 -3.76
CA GLU A 140 0.36 15.69 -2.32
C GLU A 140 -0.57 14.66 -1.66
N SER A 141 -1.76 14.44 -2.23
CA SER A 141 -2.73 13.46 -1.74
C SER A 141 -2.15 12.03 -1.74
N THR A 142 -1.47 11.64 -2.82
CA THR A 142 -0.81 10.33 -2.91
C THR A 142 0.33 10.20 -1.90
N GLY A 143 1.15 11.24 -1.75
CA GLY A 143 2.22 11.29 -0.75
C GLY A 143 1.70 11.14 0.68
N GLN A 144 0.63 11.86 1.04
CA GLN A 144 -0.04 11.73 2.33
C GLN A 144 -0.58 10.31 2.54
N MET A 145 -1.16 9.69 1.52
CA MET A 145 -1.69 8.33 1.63
C MET A 145 -0.58 7.29 1.85
N LEU A 146 0.54 7.40 1.12
CA LEU A 146 1.71 6.52 1.29
C LEU A 146 2.36 6.69 2.67
N TYR A 147 2.46 7.93 3.17
CA TYR A 147 2.92 8.19 4.53
C TYR A 147 2.03 7.51 5.58
N LYS A 148 0.70 7.65 5.46
CA LYS A 148 -0.25 6.98 6.37
C LYS A 148 -0.07 5.46 6.35
N MET A 149 0.09 4.86 5.18
CA MET A 149 0.36 3.42 5.06
C MET A 149 1.63 3.00 5.78
N GLU A 150 2.73 3.74 5.61
CA GLU A 150 4.01 3.42 6.25
C GLU A 150 3.92 3.59 7.78
N LEU A 151 3.28 4.65 8.25
CA LEU A 151 3.03 4.90 9.67
C LEU A 151 2.22 3.78 10.32
N ILE A 152 1.12 3.36 9.70
CA ILE A 152 0.28 2.27 10.20
C ILE A 152 1.04 0.94 10.16
N LEU A 153 1.67 0.60 9.02
CA LEU A 153 2.36 -0.68 8.86
C LEU A 153 3.54 -0.82 9.82
N SER A 154 4.28 0.25 10.05
CA SER A 154 5.37 0.27 11.03
C SER A 154 4.88 0.07 12.46
N LEU A 155 3.73 0.63 12.83
CA LEU A 155 3.13 0.37 14.15
C LEU A 155 2.61 -1.07 14.25
N ILE A 156 1.96 -1.59 13.21
CA ILE A 156 1.51 -2.99 13.15
C ILE A 156 2.69 -3.95 13.27
N GLU A 157 3.82 -3.66 12.62
CA GLU A 157 5.06 -4.42 12.76
C GLU A 157 5.46 -4.50 14.24
N ILE A 158 5.46 -3.38 14.95
CA ILE A 158 5.89 -3.32 16.36
C ILE A 158 4.93 -4.10 17.28
N LEU A 159 3.62 -3.90 17.12
CA LEU A 159 2.62 -4.37 18.08
C LEU A 159 2.17 -5.81 17.84
N PHE A 160 2.14 -6.27 16.58
CA PHE A 160 1.64 -7.60 16.23
C PHE A 160 2.76 -8.56 15.81
N ILE A 161 3.69 -8.10 14.96
CA ILE A 161 4.63 -8.98 14.23
C ILE A 161 5.96 -9.15 15.00
N ASP A 162 6.67 -8.06 15.30
CA ASP A 162 7.98 -8.02 15.96
C ASP A 162 7.87 -7.82 17.49
N THR A 163 6.98 -8.59 18.11
CA THR A 163 6.75 -8.54 19.56
C THR A 163 7.97 -9.02 20.37
N LYS A 164 8.65 -8.17 21.13
CA LYS A 164 9.84 -8.62 21.87
C LYS A 164 9.49 -9.50 23.08
N PRO A 165 10.38 -10.43 23.48
CA PRO A 165 10.24 -11.17 24.73
C PRO A 165 9.99 -10.23 25.93
N GLY A 166 9.15 -10.67 26.87
CA GLY A 166 8.78 -9.86 28.04
C GLY A 166 7.88 -8.65 27.73
N GLY A 167 7.42 -8.48 26.48
CA GLY A 167 6.55 -7.37 26.09
C GLY A 167 7.26 -6.01 26.09
N ALA A 168 8.59 -6.00 25.90
CA ALA A 168 9.38 -4.79 25.84
C ALA A 168 9.17 -4.04 24.51
N ILE A 169 8.56 -2.86 24.58
CA ILE A 169 8.10 -2.11 23.41
C ILE A 169 8.64 -0.69 23.32
N MET A 170 9.09 -0.11 24.44
CA MET A 170 9.47 1.30 24.53
C MET A 170 10.55 1.69 23.51
N GLY A 171 11.60 0.87 23.36
CA GLY A 171 12.67 1.14 22.39
C GLY A 171 12.18 1.13 20.92
N GLN A 172 11.23 0.26 20.59
CA GLN A 172 10.61 0.22 19.25
C GLN A 172 9.73 1.46 19.02
N LEU A 173 8.94 1.87 20.02
CA LEU A 173 8.10 3.08 19.93
C LEU A 173 8.93 4.37 19.80
N VAL A 174 10.04 4.49 20.54
CA VAL A 174 10.97 5.61 20.38
C VAL A 174 11.56 5.62 18.97
N SER A 175 11.97 4.46 18.45
CA SER A 175 12.47 4.36 17.07
C SER A 175 11.40 4.72 16.04
N TRP A 176 10.13 4.37 16.30
CA TRP A 176 9.00 4.71 15.44
C TRP A 176 8.77 6.22 15.39
N ILE A 177 8.78 6.91 16.54
CA ILE A 177 8.67 8.37 16.57
C ILE A 177 9.84 9.02 15.83
N ARG A 178 11.08 8.56 16.05
CA ARG A 178 12.26 9.11 15.36
C ARG A 178 12.19 8.98 13.84
N LEU A 179 11.57 7.91 13.34
CA LEU A 179 11.43 7.68 11.91
C LEU A 179 10.39 8.61 11.28
N HIS A 180 9.26 8.81 11.96
CA HIS A 180 8.09 9.52 11.42
C HIS A 180 8.05 11.02 11.71
N PHE A 181 8.80 11.49 12.70
CA PHE A 181 8.82 12.88 13.17
C PHE A 181 10.20 13.49 13.06
N THR A 182 10.55 13.96 11.86
CA THR A 182 11.87 14.53 11.56
C THR A 182 11.96 16.04 11.80
N GLN A 183 10.87 16.70 12.24
CA GLN A 183 10.80 18.17 12.40
C GLN A 183 11.93 18.71 13.28
N CYS A 184 12.27 18.02 14.37
CA CYS A 184 13.36 18.44 15.26
C CYS A 184 14.73 18.33 14.58
N THR A 185 14.91 17.40 13.62
CA THR A 185 16.14 17.28 12.83
C THR A 185 16.28 18.47 11.89
N GLU A 186 15.19 18.91 11.27
CA GLU A 186 15.19 20.11 10.43
C GLU A 186 15.47 21.37 11.25
N LYS A 187 14.81 21.54 12.41
CA LYS A 187 15.10 22.65 13.33
C LYS A 187 16.55 22.63 13.83
N ARG A 188 17.10 21.45 14.12
CA ARG A 188 18.53 21.28 14.46
C ARG A 188 19.42 21.76 13.32
N ARG A 189 19.15 21.31 12.10
CA ARG A 189 19.93 21.69 10.92
C ARG A 189 19.88 23.21 10.70
N GLU A 190 18.69 23.80 10.72
CA GLU A 190 18.48 25.25 10.59
C GLU A 190 19.25 26.05 11.64
N ALA A 191 19.19 25.66 12.91
CA ALA A 191 19.92 26.36 13.97
C ALA A 191 21.45 26.24 13.81
N MET A 192 21.93 25.04 13.46
CA MET A 192 23.37 24.77 13.34
C MET A 192 24.00 25.37 12.08
N ASP A 193 23.22 25.61 11.04
CA ASP A 193 23.67 26.29 9.82
C ASP A 193 23.83 27.81 10.01
N SER A 194 23.37 28.38 11.13
CA SER A 194 23.54 29.81 11.43
C SER A 194 24.93 30.13 12.00
N ASP A 195 25.40 31.36 11.79
CA ASP A 195 26.71 31.83 12.30
C ASP A 195 26.84 31.75 13.83
N HIS A 196 25.71 31.89 14.54
CA HIS A 196 25.62 31.84 16.00
C HIS A 196 24.49 30.91 16.44
N PRO A 197 24.72 29.57 16.42
CA PRO A 197 23.67 28.59 16.69
C PRO A 197 22.90 28.81 18.00
N HIS A 198 23.62 29.17 19.06
CA HIS A 198 23.06 29.40 20.40
C HIS A 198 22.08 30.59 20.50
N GLN A 199 22.11 31.53 19.54
CA GLN A 199 21.20 32.68 19.49
C GLN A 199 20.01 32.44 18.57
N HIS A 200 20.01 31.34 17.83
CA HIS A 200 18.96 31.04 16.87
C HIS A 200 17.64 30.76 17.60
N PRO A 201 16.50 31.32 17.17
CA PRO A 201 15.21 31.18 17.87
C PRO A 201 14.78 29.72 18.04
N VAL A 202 15.04 28.85 17.05
CA VAL A 202 14.67 27.42 17.13
C VAL A 202 15.71 26.54 17.84
N TYR A 203 16.83 27.10 18.34
CA TYR A 203 17.91 26.30 18.94
C TYR A 203 17.41 25.47 20.13
N TRP A 204 16.72 26.10 21.08
CA TRP A 204 16.22 25.41 22.26
C TRP A 204 15.03 24.51 21.94
N GLU A 205 14.18 24.88 20.99
CA GLU A 205 13.12 24.00 20.49
C GLU A 205 13.69 22.70 19.90
N ALA A 206 14.80 22.81 19.15
CA ALA A 206 15.51 21.64 18.63
C ALA A 206 16.09 20.79 19.77
N VAL A 207 16.75 21.40 20.76
CA VAL A 207 17.27 20.67 21.93
C VAL A 207 16.16 19.94 22.68
N TYR A 208 15.05 20.61 22.99
CA TYR A 208 13.91 19.99 23.69
C TYR A 208 13.30 18.86 22.85
N GLY A 209 13.09 19.08 21.54
CA GLY A 209 12.57 18.06 20.63
C GLY A 209 13.47 16.83 20.54
N LEU A 210 14.79 17.01 20.50
CA LEU A 210 15.76 15.90 20.51
C LEU A 210 15.70 15.11 21.82
N VAL A 211 15.63 15.79 22.97
CA VAL A 211 15.49 15.14 24.28
C VAL A 211 14.18 14.38 24.37
N LEU A 212 13.05 14.98 23.96
CA LEU A 212 11.73 14.34 23.96
C LEU A 212 11.70 13.06 23.10
N GLN A 213 12.42 13.04 21.98
CA GLN A 213 12.60 11.83 21.15
C GLN A 213 13.67 10.85 21.67
N GLY A 214 14.28 11.13 22.81
CA GLY A 214 15.35 10.34 23.42
C GLY A 214 16.70 10.38 22.67
N ARG A 215 16.91 11.34 21.76
CA ARG A 215 18.14 11.51 20.96
C ARG A 215 19.19 12.28 21.77
N MET A 216 19.59 11.70 22.89
CA MET A 216 20.46 12.36 23.87
C MET A 216 21.80 12.78 23.29
N ASP A 217 22.41 11.96 22.44
CA ASP A 217 23.71 12.28 21.84
C ASP A 217 23.66 13.50 20.92
N GLU A 218 22.58 13.68 20.15
CA GLU A 218 22.43 14.85 19.29
C GLU A 218 22.13 16.12 20.09
N ALA A 219 21.31 16.02 21.15
CA ALA A 219 21.08 17.13 22.06
C ALA A 219 22.40 17.57 22.73
N ARG A 220 23.21 16.61 23.20
CA ARG A 220 24.54 16.87 23.76
C ARG A 220 25.47 17.53 22.74
N GLN A 221 25.45 17.07 21.50
CA GLN A 221 26.26 17.64 20.43
C GLN A 221 25.85 19.09 20.11
N MET A 222 24.56 19.44 20.18
CA MET A 222 24.15 20.84 20.08
C MET A 222 24.68 21.64 21.28
N LEU A 223 24.44 21.17 22.50
CA LEU A 223 24.84 21.84 23.74
C LEU A 223 26.35 22.07 23.83
N SER A 224 27.18 21.19 23.26
CA SER A 224 28.63 21.36 23.24
C SER A 224 29.11 22.54 22.39
N HIS A 225 28.29 23.04 21.47
CA HIS A 225 28.60 24.23 20.66
C HIS A 225 28.12 25.54 21.32
N HIS A 226 27.45 25.45 22.48
CA HIS A 226 27.04 26.62 23.24
C HIS A 226 28.26 27.31 23.89
N PRO A 227 28.37 28.65 23.91
CA PRO A 227 29.50 29.35 24.52
C PRO A 227 29.78 28.96 25.97
N ASN A 228 28.71 28.64 26.72
CA ASN A 228 28.78 28.22 28.12
C ASN A 228 28.96 26.70 28.31
N ALA A 229 29.28 25.93 27.27
CA ALA A 229 29.40 24.46 27.35
C ALA A 229 30.39 23.97 28.42
N GLY A 230 31.43 24.77 28.73
CA GLY A 230 32.42 24.46 29.77
C GLY A 230 31.98 24.84 31.20
N THR A 231 30.80 25.42 31.39
CA THR A 231 30.31 25.79 32.73
C THR A 231 29.70 24.59 33.45
N ASP A 232 29.74 24.61 34.79
CA ASP A 232 29.24 23.51 35.63
C ASP A 232 27.79 23.07 35.30
N PRO A 233 26.80 23.98 35.10
CA PRO A 233 25.45 23.58 34.72
C PRO A 233 25.36 22.82 33.40
N PHE A 234 26.16 23.21 32.39
CA PHE A 234 26.19 22.55 31.08
C PHE A 234 26.85 21.18 31.17
N LEU A 235 27.99 21.07 31.86
CA LEU A 235 28.67 19.80 32.09
C LEU A 235 27.79 18.82 32.89
N SER A 236 27.04 19.35 33.85
CA SER A 236 26.07 18.59 34.66
C SER A 236 24.94 18.01 33.80
N ILE A 237 24.30 18.82 32.93
CA ILE A 237 23.30 18.31 31.97
C ILE A 237 23.91 17.30 30.99
N ASP A 238 25.09 17.57 30.42
CA ASP A 238 25.76 16.64 29.51
C ASP A 238 25.96 15.26 30.16
N GLU A 239 26.39 15.26 31.42
CA GLU A 239 26.57 14.03 32.19
C GLU A 239 25.25 13.27 32.39
N LEU A 240 24.17 13.96 32.76
CA LEU A 240 22.84 13.36 32.93
C LEU A 240 22.32 12.75 31.63
N LEU A 241 22.42 13.49 30.52
CA LEU A 241 22.01 13.04 29.18
C LEU A 241 22.82 11.81 28.74
N ARG A 242 24.13 11.83 28.94
CA ARG A 242 25.02 10.71 28.59
C ARG A 242 24.74 9.44 29.41
N LYS A 243 24.35 9.61 30.67
CA LYS A 243 24.12 8.50 31.61
C LYS A 243 22.70 7.93 31.53
N MET A 244 21.81 8.49 30.71
CA MET A 244 20.44 7.99 30.58
C MET A 244 20.43 6.49 30.23
N PRO A 245 19.84 5.63 31.09
CA PRO A 245 19.77 4.21 30.81
C PRO A 245 18.83 3.90 29.63
N VAL A 246 19.26 3.01 28.73
CA VAL A 246 18.45 2.50 27.61
C VAL A 246 18.25 1.00 27.77
N TYR A 247 17.00 0.54 27.76
CA TYR A 247 16.71 -0.88 27.88
C TYR A 247 16.99 -1.61 26.57
N GLN A 248 17.78 -2.68 26.65
CA GLN A 248 18.07 -3.57 25.54
C GLN A 248 17.69 -4.99 25.92
N VAL A 249 16.70 -5.56 25.22
CA VAL A 249 16.14 -6.90 25.51
C VAL A 249 17.20 -7.99 25.50
N TYR A 250 18.21 -7.87 24.65
CA TYR A 250 19.32 -8.83 24.52
C TYR A 250 20.62 -8.33 25.17
N GLY A 251 20.54 -7.27 25.99
CA GLY A 251 21.70 -6.62 26.62
C GLY A 251 22.19 -7.29 27.91
N GLY A 252 21.63 -8.46 28.29
CA GLY A 252 22.02 -9.22 29.48
C GLY A 252 21.54 -8.64 30.82
N VAL A 253 20.90 -7.46 30.81
CA VAL A 253 20.34 -6.79 31.99
C VAL A 253 18.87 -7.18 32.13
N SER A 254 18.47 -7.64 33.31
CA SER A 254 17.05 -7.94 33.57
C SER A 254 16.22 -6.67 33.60
N GLU A 255 14.93 -6.76 33.31
CA GLU A 255 14.01 -5.61 33.38
C GLU A 255 14.03 -4.95 34.76
N ALA A 256 14.03 -5.74 35.84
CA ALA A 256 14.09 -5.23 37.20
C ALA A 256 15.38 -4.45 37.49
N GLU A 257 16.53 -4.97 37.06
CA GLU A 257 17.82 -4.29 37.19
C GLU A 257 17.85 -2.99 36.37
N PHE A 258 17.29 -2.99 35.17
CA PHE A 258 17.14 -1.79 34.37
C PHE A 258 16.26 -0.75 35.06
N THR A 259 15.10 -1.14 35.60
CA THR A 259 14.20 -0.25 36.33
C THR A 259 14.90 0.42 37.51
N VAL A 260 15.70 -0.33 38.28
CA VAL A 260 16.48 0.23 39.40
C VAL A 260 17.51 1.24 38.92
N ARG A 261 18.25 0.94 37.84
CA ARG A 261 19.22 1.87 37.25
C ARG A 261 18.56 3.15 36.74
N TRP A 262 17.41 3.01 36.08
CA TRP A 262 16.66 4.13 35.57
C TRP A 262 16.09 5.02 36.68
N GLN A 263 15.52 4.41 37.73
CA GLN A 263 15.05 5.15 38.91
C GLN A 263 16.18 5.90 39.61
N HIS A 264 17.35 5.25 39.79
CA HIS A 264 18.52 5.91 40.37
C HIS A 264 18.99 7.10 39.52
N TRP A 265 19.00 6.95 38.18
CA TRP A 265 19.32 8.05 37.28
C TRP A 265 18.31 9.20 37.39
N GLN A 266 17.02 8.90 37.43
CA GLN A 266 15.97 9.90 37.57
C GLN A 266 16.04 10.63 38.91
N SER A 267 16.27 9.92 40.03
CA SER A 267 16.48 10.53 41.34
C SER A 267 17.69 11.46 41.38
N GLU A 268 18.74 11.17 40.60
CA GLU A 268 19.88 12.07 40.45
C GLU A 268 19.52 13.33 39.66
N CYS A 269 18.70 13.23 38.60
CA CYS A 269 18.15 14.40 37.90
C CYS A 269 17.32 15.28 38.86
N GLU A 270 16.41 14.67 39.62
CA GLU A 270 15.56 15.37 40.60
C GLU A 270 16.38 16.06 41.68
N ARG A 271 17.40 15.38 42.23
CA ARG A 271 18.29 15.95 43.23
C ARG A 271 19.01 17.18 42.69
N ARG A 272 19.58 17.11 41.48
CA ARG A 272 20.28 18.26 40.88
C ARG A 272 19.34 19.43 40.60
N LEU A 273 18.08 19.15 40.28
CA LEU A 273 17.05 20.16 40.11
C LEU A 273 16.68 20.82 41.44
N GLN A 274 16.52 20.05 42.51
CA GLN A 274 16.23 20.54 43.87
C GLN A 274 17.38 21.36 44.46
N ASP A 275 18.62 20.97 44.20
CA ASP A 275 19.83 21.69 44.60
C ASP A 275 20.03 23.02 43.83
N ALA A 276 19.11 23.35 42.91
CA ALA A 276 19.14 24.55 42.08
C ALA A 276 20.41 24.69 41.22
N HIS A 277 21.04 23.57 40.82
CA HIS A 277 22.24 23.56 39.95
C HIS A 277 22.03 24.28 38.61
N PHE A 278 20.78 24.35 38.12
CA PHE A 278 20.44 24.96 36.83
C PHE A 278 19.78 26.35 36.97
N SER A 279 19.77 26.94 38.16
CA SER A 279 19.13 28.24 38.44
C SER A 279 19.68 29.40 37.58
N THR A 280 20.88 29.25 37.05
CA THR A 280 21.54 30.24 36.17
C THR A 280 21.05 30.18 34.72
N CYS A 281 20.39 29.10 34.30
CA CYS A 281 19.90 28.93 32.93
C CYS A 281 18.56 28.16 32.94
N HIS A 282 17.46 28.91 32.76
CA HIS A 282 16.12 28.35 32.75
C HIS A 282 15.94 27.25 31.68
N GLN A 283 16.62 27.37 30.54
CA GLN A 283 16.53 26.38 29.48
C GLN A 283 17.14 25.02 29.87
N LEU A 284 18.27 25.01 30.59
CA LEU A 284 18.82 23.77 31.15
C LEU A 284 17.95 23.21 32.28
N GLN A 285 17.29 24.08 33.04
CA GLN A 285 16.30 23.67 34.02
C GLN A 285 15.14 22.94 33.34
N THR A 286 14.63 23.45 32.21
CA THR A 286 13.61 22.79 31.39
C THR A 286 14.08 21.43 30.89
N VAL A 287 15.33 21.31 30.40
CA VAL A 287 15.90 20.01 30.02
C VAL A 287 15.86 19.04 31.21
N CYS A 288 16.35 19.46 32.39
CA CYS A 288 16.35 18.61 33.57
C CYS A 288 14.92 18.22 34.02
N GLN A 289 13.96 19.14 33.94
CA GLN A 289 12.55 18.87 34.24
C GLN A 289 11.97 17.79 33.32
N ILE A 290 12.32 17.81 32.03
CA ILE A 290 11.95 16.72 31.09
C ILE A 290 12.59 15.40 31.55
N LEU A 291 13.89 15.40 31.91
CA LEU A 291 14.57 14.18 32.38
C LEU A 291 13.97 13.63 33.67
N CYS A 292 13.44 14.49 34.54
CA CYS A 292 12.71 14.09 35.74
C CYS A 292 11.32 13.53 35.43
N GLY A 293 10.82 13.64 34.20
CA GLY A 293 9.46 13.24 33.85
C GLY A 293 8.39 14.20 34.37
N ASP A 294 8.72 15.48 34.55
CA ASP A 294 7.73 16.47 34.99
C ASP A 294 6.64 16.67 33.92
N GLN A 295 5.44 16.16 34.23
CA GLN A 295 4.31 16.19 33.31
C GLN A 295 3.91 17.63 32.95
N GLY A 296 4.04 18.59 33.87
CA GLY A 296 3.73 20.00 33.62
C GLY A 296 4.63 20.57 32.52
N THR A 297 5.93 20.35 32.63
CA THR A 297 6.91 20.77 31.63
C THR A 297 6.69 20.05 30.29
N ILE A 298 6.52 18.73 30.29
CA ILE A 298 6.29 17.96 29.05
C ILE A 298 5.02 18.45 28.33
N ASN A 299 3.93 18.67 29.07
CA ASN A 299 2.68 19.19 28.52
C ASN A 299 2.81 20.63 28.01
N SER A 300 3.65 21.47 28.64
CA SER A 300 3.93 22.83 28.14
C SER A 300 4.67 22.84 26.80
N LEU A 301 5.32 21.73 26.44
CA LEU A 301 6.07 21.54 25.20
C LEU A 301 5.28 20.77 24.13
N VAL A 302 3.95 20.64 24.29
CA VAL A 302 3.08 19.95 23.33
C VAL A 302 3.21 20.49 21.92
N ASP A 303 3.46 21.78 21.75
CA ASP A 303 3.61 22.40 20.42
C ASP A 303 4.86 21.92 19.66
N LEU A 304 5.82 21.31 20.36
CA LEU A 304 6.97 20.62 19.73
C LEU A 304 6.64 19.19 19.29
N MET A 305 5.51 18.66 19.76
CA MET A 305 5.04 17.30 19.54
C MET A 305 3.70 17.37 18.79
N ASP A 306 3.78 17.40 17.45
CA ASP A 306 2.63 17.58 16.54
C ASP A 306 1.44 16.61 16.79
N THR A 307 1.65 15.51 17.50
CA THR A 307 0.67 14.41 17.64
C THR A 307 0.64 13.82 19.05
N TRP A 308 -0.51 13.26 19.42
CA TRP A 308 -0.72 12.64 20.75
C TRP A 308 0.17 11.43 20.97
N TYR A 309 0.49 10.69 19.91
CA TYR A 309 1.35 9.52 20.01
C TYR A 309 2.83 9.90 20.16
N HIS A 310 3.27 11.05 19.64
CA HIS A 310 4.58 11.60 19.99
C HIS A 310 4.62 12.01 21.47
N LEU A 311 3.62 12.75 21.95
CA LEU A 311 3.50 13.10 23.37
C LEU A 311 3.48 11.87 24.29
N MET A 312 2.69 10.86 23.93
CA MET A 312 2.57 9.61 24.70
C MET A 312 3.93 8.92 24.83
N VAL A 313 4.64 8.74 23.71
CA VAL A 313 5.95 8.05 23.71
C VAL A 313 6.98 8.84 24.51
N SER A 314 7.02 10.18 24.34
CA SER A 314 7.90 11.05 25.12
C SER A 314 7.60 10.98 26.62
N THR A 315 6.32 11.02 27.00
CA THR A 315 5.88 10.91 28.39
C THR A 315 6.28 9.56 28.99
N LEU A 316 6.01 8.46 28.29
CA LEU A 316 6.36 7.10 28.74
C LEU A 316 7.87 6.92 28.89
N LEU A 317 8.68 7.52 28.02
CA LEU A 317 10.14 7.45 28.08
C LEU A 317 10.70 8.00 29.41
N PHE A 318 10.10 9.05 29.96
CA PHE A 318 10.55 9.72 31.19
C PHE A 318 9.74 9.38 32.43
N THR A 319 8.66 8.60 32.31
CA THR A 319 7.83 8.20 33.46
C THR A 319 7.80 6.68 33.67
N THR A 320 7.68 5.91 32.59
CA THR A 320 7.48 4.45 32.64
C THR A 320 8.19 3.75 31.47
N PRO A 321 9.54 3.68 31.47
CA PRO A 321 10.31 3.15 30.33
C PRO A 321 10.14 1.64 30.10
N THR A 322 9.55 0.92 31.06
CA THR A 322 9.22 -0.52 30.97
C THR A 322 7.73 -0.78 30.69
N VAL A 323 7.03 0.22 30.11
CA VAL A 323 5.62 0.12 29.71
C VAL A 323 5.34 -1.17 28.91
N LYS A 324 4.21 -1.80 29.21
CA LYS A 324 3.72 -3.02 28.55
C LYS A 324 2.62 -2.70 27.58
N LEU A 325 2.44 -3.57 26.59
CA LEU A 325 1.44 -3.43 25.53
C LEU A 325 0.04 -3.10 26.04
N PHE A 326 -0.45 -3.82 27.06
CA PHE A 326 -1.79 -3.63 27.64
C PHE A 326 -2.00 -2.26 28.34
N ARG A 327 -0.93 -1.48 28.58
CA ARG A 327 -1.03 -0.12 29.14
C ARG A 327 -1.01 0.97 28.08
N LEU A 328 -0.69 0.65 26.82
CA LEU A 328 -0.55 1.66 25.76
C LEU A 328 -1.86 2.40 25.50
N HIS A 329 -2.98 1.70 25.44
CA HIS A 329 -4.27 2.35 25.22
C HIS A 329 -4.59 3.39 26.31
N SER A 330 -4.33 3.07 27.60
CA SER A 330 -4.52 4.03 28.69
C SER A 330 -3.62 5.27 28.52
N ALA A 331 -2.35 5.07 28.18
CA ALA A 331 -1.41 6.17 27.96
C ALA A 331 -1.80 7.02 26.73
N ALA A 332 -2.38 6.40 25.70
CA ALA A 332 -2.91 7.08 24.52
C ALA A 332 -4.06 8.01 24.90
N GLN A 333 -5.01 7.54 25.71
CA GLN A 333 -6.14 8.35 26.19
C GLN A 333 -5.69 9.55 27.02
N ASP A 334 -4.71 9.35 27.89
CA ASP A 334 -4.12 10.44 28.68
C ASP A 334 -3.49 11.50 27.76
N ALA A 335 -2.72 11.09 26.75
CA ALA A 335 -2.08 11.99 25.80
C ALA A 335 -3.09 12.72 24.89
N ILE A 336 -4.14 12.04 24.43
CA ILE A 336 -5.24 12.65 23.65
C ILE A 336 -5.92 13.74 24.48
N THR A 337 -6.21 13.45 25.75
CA THR A 337 -6.80 14.41 26.67
C THR A 337 -5.92 15.66 26.81
N CYS A 338 -4.60 15.49 26.89
CA CYS A 338 -3.65 16.61 26.98
C CYS A 338 -3.60 17.51 25.73
N ILE A 339 -3.76 16.96 24.51
CA ILE A 339 -3.63 17.75 23.27
C ILE A 339 -4.92 18.49 22.87
N GLY A 340 -6.03 18.25 23.57
CA GLY A 340 -7.31 18.91 23.32
C GLY A 340 -8.50 17.96 23.16
N GLY A 341 -8.32 16.68 23.52
CA GLY A 341 -9.38 15.67 23.54
C GLY A 341 -9.75 15.12 22.16
N GLU A 342 -10.83 14.32 22.12
CA GLU A 342 -11.31 13.59 20.93
C GLU A 342 -11.63 14.51 19.74
N GLN A 343 -11.90 15.79 19.97
CA GLN A 343 -12.21 16.75 18.90
C GLN A 343 -11.05 16.98 17.92
N ARG A 344 -9.82 16.65 18.31
CA ARG A 344 -8.63 16.72 17.44
C ARG A 344 -8.24 15.37 16.84
N THR A 345 -8.98 14.29 17.15
CA THR A 345 -8.68 12.97 16.58
C THR A 345 -9.15 12.89 15.13
N THR A 346 -8.25 12.38 14.30
CA THR A 346 -8.45 12.12 12.88
C THR A 346 -8.83 10.66 12.65
N SER A 347 -9.30 10.32 11.45
CA SER A 347 -9.60 8.93 11.09
C SER A 347 -8.38 8.01 11.18
N LEU A 348 -7.17 8.53 10.92
CA LEU A 348 -5.92 7.82 11.15
C LEU A 348 -5.73 7.43 12.62
N ASP A 349 -6.11 8.30 13.55
CA ASP A 349 -5.93 8.06 14.98
C ASP A 349 -6.77 6.87 15.46
N HIS A 350 -7.94 6.63 14.87
CA HIS A 350 -8.74 5.44 15.16
C HIS A 350 -8.03 4.14 14.79
N VAL A 351 -7.29 4.12 13.67
CA VAL A 351 -6.44 2.96 13.29
C VAL A 351 -5.33 2.74 14.32
N LEU A 352 -4.64 3.82 14.71
CA LEU A 352 -3.51 3.75 15.65
C LEU A 352 -3.98 3.31 17.04
N LEU A 353 -5.13 3.81 17.51
CA LEU A 353 -5.74 3.42 18.77
C LEU A 353 -6.16 1.94 18.76
N ALA A 354 -6.84 1.49 17.70
CA ALA A 354 -7.19 0.08 17.54
C ALA A 354 -5.95 -0.84 17.56
N ALA A 355 -4.84 -0.39 16.95
CA ALA A 355 -3.59 -1.12 16.99
C ALA A 355 -3.01 -1.18 18.42
N MET A 356 -3.06 -0.09 19.19
CA MET A 356 -2.61 -0.05 20.60
C MET A 356 -3.50 -0.88 21.53
N GLU A 357 -4.76 -1.09 21.20
CA GLU A 357 -5.68 -2.03 21.86
C GLU A 357 -5.46 -3.48 21.45
N VAL A 358 -4.60 -3.73 20.46
CA VAL A 358 -4.34 -5.06 19.89
C VAL A 358 -5.59 -5.67 19.24
N ASP A 359 -6.53 -4.83 18.77
CA ASP A 359 -7.72 -5.27 18.04
C ASP A 359 -7.45 -5.32 16.53
N ALA A 360 -6.99 -6.49 16.07
CA ALA A 360 -6.69 -6.71 14.65
C ALA A 360 -7.91 -6.52 13.74
N LEU A 361 -9.12 -6.86 14.19
CA LEU A 361 -10.34 -6.70 13.37
C LEU A 361 -10.63 -5.22 13.17
N GLN A 362 -10.58 -4.44 14.26
CA GLN A 362 -10.83 -3.01 14.20
C GLN A 362 -9.75 -2.30 13.37
N VAL A 363 -8.47 -2.68 13.51
CA VAL A 363 -7.39 -2.16 12.65
C VAL A 363 -7.71 -2.37 11.17
N ILE A 364 -8.13 -3.57 10.77
CA ILE A 364 -8.45 -3.86 9.36
C ILE A 364 -9.63 -3.00 8.87
N LYS A 365 -10.70 -2.90 9.68
CA LYS A 365 -11.89 -2.10 9.35
C LYS A 365 -11.56 -0.62 9.19
N GLU A 366 -10.82 -0.05 10.13
CA GLU A 366 -10.41 1.36 10.08
C GLU A 366 -9.46 1.62 8.91
N CYS A 367 -8.54 0.69 8.60
CA CYS A 367 -7.69 0.82 7.42
C CYS A 367 -8.49 0.89 6.11
N GLN A 368 -9.58 0.11 5.97
CA GLN A 368 -10.45 0.18 4.80
C GLN A 368 -11.13 1.55 4.65
N GLN A 369 -11.47 2.20 5.77
CA GLN A 369 -12.11 3.51 5.78
C GLN A 369 -11.11 4.64 5.51
N VAL A 370 -9.92 4.58 6.11
CA VAL A 370 -8.93 5.67 6.07
C VAL A 370 -8.17 5.72 4.75
N LEU A 371 -7.82 4.56 4.20
CA LEU A 371 -6.86 4.47 3.11
C LEU A 371 -7.50 4.29 1.73
N ASP A 372 -8.83 4.08 1.67
CA ASP A 372 -9.63 3.80 0.46
C ASP A 372 -8.87 2.94 -0.57
N ASN A 373 -8.17 1.91 -0.07
CA ASN A 373 -7.38 1.04 -0.90
C ASN A 373 -7.48 -0.41 -0.41
N CYS A 374 -7.71 -1.30 -1.38
CA CYS A 374 -7.74 -2.73 -1.15
C CYS A 374 -6.32 -3.34 -1.13
N TRP A 375 -5.32 -2.63 -1.66
CA TRP A 375 -3.93 -3.10 -1.63
C TRP A 375 -3.41 -3.26 -0.19
N PHE A 376 -3.43 -2.20 0.61
CA PHE A 376 -2.87 -2.20 1.96
C PHE A 376 -3.63 -3.17 2.86
N THR A 377 -4.96 -3.13 2.81
CA THR A 377 -5.83 -3.96 3.64
C THR A 377 -5.70 -5.45 3.31
N ALA A 378 -5.58 -5.83 2.04
CA ALA A 378 -5.31 -7.22 1.65
C ALA A 378 -3.96 -7.73 2.18
N HIS A 379 -2.89 -6.95 2.04
CA HIS A 379 -1.55 -7.35 2.46
C HIS A 379 -1.38 -7.34 3.98
N VAL A 380 -1.92 -6.34 4.68
CA VAL A 380 -1.90 -6.30 6.15
C VAL A 380 -2.71 -7.44 6.73
N THR A 381 -3.88 -7.75 6.16
CA THR A 381 -4.69 -8.89 6.61
C THR A 381 -3.97 -10.22 6.36
N ASP A 382 -3.26 -10.38 5.25
CA ASP A 382 -2.43 -11.56 4.99
C ASP A 382 -1.30 -11.71 6.03
N LEU A 383 -0.57 -10.62 6.32
CA LEU A 383 0.47 -10.62 7.36
C LEU A 383 -0.09 -10.96 8.75
N LEU A 384 -1.23 -10.36 9.11
CA LEU A 384 -1.91 -10.61 10.38
C LEU A 384 -2.47 -12.03 10.47
N TYR A 385 -2.99 -12.57 9.37
CA TYR A 385 -3.43 -13.97 9.29
C TYR A 385 -2.27 -14.93 9.60
N HIS A 386 -1.10 -14.71 9.01
CA HIS A 386 0.08 -15.55 9.28
C HIS A 386 0.68 -15.33 10.68
N THR A 387 0.45 -14.16 11.29
CA THR A 387 0.96 -13.83 12.62
C THR A 387 0.03 -14.31 13.75
N LEU A 388 -1.29 -14.16 13.56
CA LEU A 388 -2.33 -14.37 14.57
C LEU A 388 -3.21 -15.57 14.27
N GLY A 389 -3.47 -15.89 13.00
CA GLY A 389 -4.36 -16.98 12.59
C GLY A 389 -3.84 -18.37 12.96
N LEU A 390 -2.53 -18.52 13.17
CA LEU A 390 -1.93 -19.74 13.72
C LEU A 390 -2.17 -19.90 15.23
N LYS A 391 -2.53 -18.82 15.93
CA LYS A 391 -2.99 -18.86 17.31
C LYS A 391 -4.51 -19.06 17.24
N PHE A 392 -5.03 -20.13 17.84
CA PHE A 392 -6.42 -20.62 17.75
C PHE A 392 -7.54 -19.64 18.20
N GLU A 393 -7.25 -18.35 18.37
CA GLU A 393 -8.13 -17.34 18.94
C GLU A 393 -8.87 -16.51 17.87
N GLN A 394 -8.38 -16.42 16.63
CA GLN A 394 -8.91 -15.50 15.61
C GLN A 394 -9.56 -16.20 14.41
N LYS A 395 -10.70 -16.85 14.64
CA LYS A 395 -11.43 -17.66 13.63
C LYS A 395 -11.95 -16.87 12.42
N PHE A 396 -12.09 -15.55 12.51
CA PHE A 396 -12.61 -14.72 11.41
C PHE A 396 -11.55 -14.38 10.35
N LEU A 397 -10.24 -14.42 10.71
CA LEU A 397 -9.16 -13.98 9.83
C LEU A 397 -9.05 -14.76 8.51
N PRO A 398 -9.23 -16.09 8.44
CA PRO A 398 -9.17 -16.82 7.18
C PRO A 398 -10.21 -16.34 6.15
N GLU A 399 -11.48 -16.23 6.57
CA GLU A 399 -12.58 -15.79 5.70
C GLU A 399 -12.42 -14.32 5.30
N LEU A 400 -12.03 -13.46 6.26
CA LEU A 400 -11.78 -12.05 5.98
C LEU A 400 -10.60 -11.86 5.02
N ARG A 401 -9.52 -12.63 5.19
CA ARG A 401 -8.35 -12.63 4.29
C ARG A 401 -8.77 -13.01 2.88
N GLU A 402 -9.53 -14.10 2.71
CA GLU A 402 -10.01 -14.54 1.39
C GLU A 402 -10.86 -13.46 0.73
N SER A 403 -11.80 -12.84 1.46
CA SER A 403 -12.65 -11.76 0.95
C SER A 403 -11.83 -10.55 0.50
N LEU A 404 -10.90 -10.06 1.33
CA LEU A 404 -10.12 -8.85 1.01
C LEU A 404 -9.11 -9.09 -0.12
N LEU A 405 -8.51 -10.27 -0.18
CA LEU A 405 -7.66 -10.66 -1.32
C LEU A 405 -8.49 -10.78 -2.60
N LEU A 406 -9.70 -11.33 -2.52
CA LEU A 406 -10.60 -11.44 -3.67
C LEU A 406 -11.02 -10.05 -4.18
N ASP A 407 -11.34 -9.10 -3.30
CA ASP A 407 -11.66 -7.72 -3.68
C ASP A 407 -10.48 -7.04 -4.37
N TYR A 408 -9.27 -7.16 -3.80
CA TYR A 408 -8.07 -6.62 -4.41
C TYR A 408 -7.75 -7.26 -5.77
N ALA A 409 -7.83 -8.59 -5.86
CA ALA A 409 -7.60 -9.32 -7.09
C ALA A 409 -8.64 -8.96 -8.17
N SER A 410 -9.91 -8.83 -7.80
CA SER A 410 -11.02 -8.38 -8.66
C SER A 410 -10.72 -7.02 -9.28
N MET A 411 -10.24 -6.09 -8.45
CA MET A 411 -9.86 -4.77 -8.90
C MET A 411 -8.70 -4.82 -9.92
N LEU A 412 -7.66 -5.64 -9.67
CA LEU A 412 -6.53 -5.81 -10.58
C LEU A 412 -6.91 -6.47 -11.91
N VAL A 413 -7.75 -7.52 -11.89
CA VAL A 413 -8.18 -8.21 -13.12
C VAL A 413 -9.04 -7.34 -14.03
N GLY A 414 -9.71 -6.34 -13.47
CA GLY A 414 -10.41 -5.33 -14.27
C GLY A 414 -9.48 -4.38 -15.04
N HIS A 415 -8.20 -4.29 -14.67
CA HIS A 415 -7.25 -3.40 -15.34
C HIS A 415 -6.49 -4.10 -16.48
N ASN A 416 -6.38 -3.42 -17.63
CA ASN A 416 -5.91 -3.98 -18.90
C ASN A 416 -4.47 -4.55 -18.87
N SER A 417 -3.61 -4.03 -17.99
CA SER A 417 -2.20 -4.42 -17.86
C SER A 417 -1.88 -5.20 -16.59
N LEU A 418 -2.82 -5.28 -15.63
CA LEU A 418 -2.58 -5.88 -14.32
C LEU A 418 -3.32 -7.20 -14.11
N TRP A 419 -4.14 -7.63 -15.08
CA TRP A 419 -4.88 -8.88 -14.98
C TRP A 419 -4.02 -10.12 -14.71
N GLN A 420 -2.78 -10.15 -15.22
CA GLN A 420 -1.85 -11.24 -14.94
C GLN A 420 -1.48 -11.29 -13.46
N VAL A 421 -1.24 -10.12 -12.86
CA VAL A 421 -0.95 -9.97 -11.43
C VAL A 421 -2.18 -10.34 -10.61
N GLY A 422 -3.37 -9.88 -11.02
CA GLY A 422 -4.63 -10.22 -10.36
C GLY A 422 -4.89 -11.74 -10.30
N LEU A 423 -4.59 -12.47 -11.39
CA LEU A 423 -4.71 -13.94 -11.42
C LEU A 423 -3.82 -14.62 -10.38
N LEU A 424 -2.61 -14.09 -10.11
CA LEU A 424 -1.72 -14.65 -9.10
C LEU A 424 -2.29 -14.53 -7.68
N TYR A 425 -3.04 -13.46 -7.39
CA TYR A 425 -3.75 -13.35 -6.11
C TYR A 425 -4.98 -14.29 -6.05
N LEU A 426 -5.72 -14.43 -7.15
CA LEU A 426 -6.90 -15.32 -7.21
C LEU A 426 -6.56 -16.78 -6.90
N ASP A 427 -5.34 -17.23 -7.21
CA ASP A 427 -4.85 -18.58 -6.86
C ASP A 427 -4.84 -18.84 -5.35
N HIS A 428 -4.84 -17.78 -4.54
CA HIS A 428 -4.84 -17.83 -3.08
C HIS A 428 -6.20 -17.47 -2.44
N CYS A 429 -7.28 -17.39 -3.24
CA CYS A 429 -8.64 -17.05 -2.81
C CYS A 429 -9.62 -18.24 -2.90
N GLY A 430 -9.14 -19.48 -2.72
CA GLY A 430 -10.00 -20.66 -2.66
C GLY A 430 -10.87 -20.89 -3.90
N SER A 431 -12.07 -21.44 -3.72
CA SER A 431 -12.98 -21.78 -4.82
C SER A 431 -13.55 -20.55 -5.52
N ALA A 432 -13.76 -19.45 -4.80
CA ALA A 432 -14.24 -18.20 -5.38
C ALA A 432 -13.21 -17.61 -6.34
N GLY A 433 -11.92 -17.65 -5.96
CA GLY A 433 -10.80 -17.24 -6.80
C GLY A 433 -10.72 -18.03 -8.11
N VAL A 434 -10.83 -19.36 -8.04
CA VAL A 434 -10.82 -20.24 -9.23
C VAL A 434 -11.95 -19.91 -10.20
N ALA A 435 -13.18 -19.78 -9.68
CA ALA A 435 -14.34 -19.45 -10.51
C ALA A 435 -14.19 -18.08 -11.19
N MET A 436 -13.67 -17.09 -10.45
CA MET A 436 -13.39 -15.76 -10.99
C MET A 436 -12.28 -15.79 -12.05
N ALA A 437 -11.18 -16.50 -11.80
CA ALA A 437 -10.06 -16.62 -12.73
C ALA A 437 -10.52 -17.20 -14.08
N GLN A 438 -11.36 -18.25 -14.05
CA GLN A 438 -11.97 -18.81 -15.26
C GLN A 438 -12.83 -17.80 -16.02
N ALA A 439 -13.69 -17.07 -15.31
CA ALA A 439 -14.57 -16.08 -15.93
C ALA A 439 -13.80 -14.90 -16.54
N VAL A 440 -12.74 -14.44 -15.86
CA VAL A 440 -11.88 -13.34 -16.32
C VAL A 440 -11.15 -13.74 -17.59
N LEU A 441 -10.47 -14.89 -17.60
CA LEU A 441 -9.66 -15.35 -18.75
C LEU A 441 -10.49 -15.47 -20.03
N GLN A 442 -11.77 -15.84 -19.93
CA GLN A 442 -12.68 -15.90 -21.08
C GLN A 442 -13.09 -14.53 -21.64
N ARG A 443 -12.99 -13.47 -20.83
CA ARG A 443 -13.47 -12.12 -21.17
C ARG A 443 -12.35 -11.17 -21.58
N ILE A 444 -11.08 -11.58 -21.47
CA ILE A 444 -9.94 -10.74 -21.87
C ILE A 444 -10.02 -10.43 -23.38
N PRO A 445 -9.96 -9.15 -23.78
CA PRO A 445 -9.95 -8.78 -25.20
C PRO A 445 -8.72 -9.34 -25.93
N LEU A 446 -8.97 -10.28 -26.85
CA LEU A 446 -7.96 -10.93 -27.68
C LEU A 446 -7.63 -10.05 -28.89
N THR A 447 -6.69 -9.12 -28.74
CA THR A 447 -6.27 -8.19 -29.80
C THR A 447 -5.37 -8.85 -30.85
N ASP A 448 -4.44 -9.67 -30.39
CA ASP A 448 -3.36 -10.28 -31.16
C ASP A 448 -3.06 -11.72 -30.71
N ASP A 449 -2.32 -12.45 -31.54
CA ASP A 449 -2.00 -13.86 -31.32
C ASP A 449 -1.12 -14.05 -30.06
N SER A 450 -0.21 -13.13 -29.77
CA SER A 450 0.68 -13.18 -28.59
C SER A 450 -0.11 -13.11 -27.29
N ARG A 451 -1.06 -12.18 -27.19
CA ARG A 451 -1.98 -12.06 -26.07
C ARG A 451 -2.82 -13.32 -25.91
N ALA A 452 -3.36 -13.88 -27.00
CA ALA A 452 -4.12 -15.13 -26.95
C ALA A 452 -3.27 -16.31 -26.45
N MET A 453 -1.99 -16.37 -26.81
CA MET A 453 -1.09 -17.41 -26.29
C MET A 453 -0.77 -17.24 -24.82
N LYS A 454 -0.59 -16.01 -24.34
CA LYS A 454 -0.44 -15.73 -22.90
C LYS A 454 -1.66 -16.17 -22.08
N VAL A 455 -2.87 -15.85 -22.54
CA VAL A 455 -4.11 -16.26 -21.86
C VAL A 455 -4.21 -17.80 -21.82
N ILE A 456 -3.86 -18.49 -22.91
CA ILE A 456 -3.85 -19.96 -22.94
C ILE A 456 -2.79 -20.55 -22.02
N GLN A 457 -1.59 -19.97 -21.94
CA GLN A 457 -0.59 -20.44 -20.98
C GLN A 457 -1.12 -20.34 -19.55
N MET A 458 -1.64 -19.18 -19.16
CA MET A 458 -2.16 -18.97 -17.80
C MET A 458 -3.39 -19.84 -17.48
N ALA A 459 -4.22 -20.16 -18.48
CA ALA A 459 -5.32 -21.10 -18.34
C ALA A 459 -4.82 -22.55 -18.20
N SER A 460 -3.80 -22.93 -18.98
CA SER A 460 -3.20 -24.27 -18.92
C SER A 460 -2.46 -24.52 -17.61
N ASP A 461 -1.78 -23.51 -17.06
CA ASP A 461 -1.09 -23.60 -15.76
C ASP A 461 -2.06 -23.87 -14.60
N ARG A 462 -3.37 -23.67 -14.81
CA ARG A 462 -4.47 -23.84 -13.84
C ARG A 462 -5.46 -24.94 -14.25
N ASP A 463 -5.12 -25.74 -15.27
CA ASP A 463 -5.97 -26.81 -15.80
C ASP A 463 -7.37 -26.36 -16.29
N PHE A 464 -7.48 -25.14 -16.82
CA PHE A 464 -8.73 -24.60 -17.39
C PHE A 464 -8.89 -24.96 -18.86
N ASP A 465 -9.01 -26.26 -19.16
CA ASP A 465 -9.11 -26.78 -20.53
C ASP A 465 -10.27 -26.16 -21.33
N ASN A 466 -11.42 -25.95 -20.67
CA ASN A 466 -12.60 -25.30 -21.28
C ASN A 466 -12.30 -23.89 -21.79
N VAL A 467 -11.49 -23.11 -21.05
CA VAL A 467 -11.07 -21.76 -21.42
C VAL A 467 -10.11 -21.83 -22.62
N VAL A 468 -9.15 -22.77 -22.60
CA VAL A 468 -8.20 -22.97 -23.71
C VAL A 468 -8.93 -23.29 -25.02
N VAL A 469 -9.87 -24.24 -24.99
CA VAL A 469 -10.68 -24.60 -26.16
C VAL A 469 -11.47 -23.40 -26.68
N SER A 470 -12.11 -22.65 -25.77
CA SER A 470 -12.91 -21.47 -26.13
C SER A 470 -12.07 -20.40 -26.84
N ILE A 471 -10.89 -20.06 -26.30
CA ILE A 471 -9.99 -19.06 -26.88
C ILE A 471 -9.51 -19.50 -28.26
N CYS A 472 -9.07 -20.76 -28.40
CA CYS A 472 -8.64 -21.31 -29.68
C CYS A 472 -9.77 -21.26 -30.73
N ARG A 473 -11.03 -21.52 -30.34
CA ARG A 473 -12.18 -21.39 -31.23
C ARG A 473 -12.42 -19.96 -31.69
N VAL A 474 -12.35 -18.98 -30.78
CA VAL A 474 -12.51 -17.55 -31.11
C VAL A 474 -11.40 -17.09 -32.08
N MET A 475 -10.14 -17.42 -31.77
CA MET A 475 -9.00 -17.07 -32.62
C MET A 475 -9.05 -17.77 -33.99
N GLY A 476 -9.43 -19.04 -34.02
CA GLY A 476 -9.61 -19.80 -35.26
C GLY A 476 -10.68 -19.19 -36.17
N ARG A 477 -11.84 -18.82 -35.61
CA ARG A 477 -12.92 -18.13 -36.36
C ARG A 477 -12.48 -16.77 -36.86
N ARG A 478 -11.78 -15.97 -36.04
CA ARG A 478 -11.26 -14.67 -36.43
C ARG A 478 -10.20 -14.78 -37.53
N ALA A 479 -9.32 -15.79 -37.45
CA ALA A 479 -8.33 -16.05 -38.50
C ALA A 479 -9.01 -16.43 -39.82
N LEU A 480 -10.05 -17.26 -39.76
CA LEU A 480 -10.84 -17.65 -40.92
C LEU A 480 -11.57 -16.44 -41.55
N SER A 481 -12.19 -15.57 -40.75
CA SER A 481 -12.87 -14.37 -41.26
C SER A 481 -11.91 -13.38 -41.93
N LEU A 482 -10.62 -13.43 -41.60
CA LEU A 482 -9.56 -12.64 -42.23
C LEU A 482 -8.91 -13.36 -43.43
N GLY A 483 -9.44 -14.51 -43.86
CA GLY A 483 -8.91 -15.30 -44.98
C GLY A 483 -7.60 -16.05 -44.68
N ARG A 484 -7.14 -16.09 -43.42
CA ARG A 484 -5.89 -16.74 -43.01
C ARG A 484 -6.12 -18.20 -42.64
N LEU A 485 -6.33 -19.06 -43.64
CA LEU A 485 -6.68 -20.47 -43.43
C LEU A 485 -5.63 -21.26 -42.62
N GLY A 486 -4.35 -21.10 -42.92
CA GLY A 486 -3.27 -21.80 -42.20
C GLY A 486 -3.28 -21.48 -40.70
N ALA A 487 -3.47 -20.19 -40.35
CA ALA A 487 -3.61 -19.77 -38.96
C ALA A 487 -4.89 -20.31 -38.32
N ALA A 488 -6.01 -20.33 -39.05
CA ALA A 488 -7.26 -20.90 -38.56
C ALA A 488 -7.12 -22.38 -38.19
N ILE A 489 -6.54 -23.19 -39.09
CA ILE A 489 -6.29 -24.62 -38.84
C ILE A 489 -5.31 -24.81 -37.68
N TRP A 490 -4.25 -24.01 -37.60
CA TRP A 490 -3.29 -24.05 -36.48
C TRP A 490 -3.99 -23.83 -35.13
N TRP A 491 -4.88 -22.83 -35.02
CA TRP A 491 -5.70 -22.61 -33.83
C TRP A 491 -6.70 -23.77 -33.58
N GLY A 492 -7.26 -24.35 -34.64
CA GLY A 492 -8.11 -25.54 -34.57
C GLY A 492 -7.40 -26.74 -33.95
N VAL A 493 -6.24 -27.12 -34.47
CA VAL A 493 -5.44 -28.24 -33.94
C VAL A 493 -5.10 -28.02 -32.46
N ARG A 494 -4.73 -26.79 -32.10
CA ARG A 494 -4.39 -26.42 -30.72
C ARG A 494 -5.57 -26.49 -29.76
N SER A 495 -6.81 -26.32 -30.24
CA SER A 495 -8.02 -26.51 -29.43
C SER A 495 -8.27 -27.97 -29.03
N ARG A 496 -7.54 -28.94 -29.62
CA ARG A 496 -7.79 -30.39 -29.47
C ARG A 496 -9.22 -30.81 -29.82
N ASP A 497 -9.96 -29.96 -30.55
CA ASP A 497 -11.31 -30.22 -31.04
C ASP A 497 -11.25 -30.63 -32.53
N ALA A 498 -11.32 -31.93 -32.77
CA ALA A 498 -11.26 -32.51 -34.11
C ALA A 498 -12.44 -32.07 -35.00
N ALA A 499 -13.63 -31.89 -34.42
CA ALA A 499 -14.82 -31.47 -35.16
C ALA A 499 -14.69 -30.00 -35.61
N PHE A 500 -14.22 -29.12 -34.73
CA PHE A 500 -13.95 -27.73 -35.08
C PHE A 500 -12.83 -27.60 -36.11
N THR A 501 -11.73 -28.35 -35.96
CA THR A 501 -10.61 -28.33 -36.91
C THR A 501 -11.05 -28.77 -38.31
N SER A 502 -11.85 -29.83 -38.38
CA SER A 502 -12.42 -30.32 -39.65
C SER A 502 -13.34 -29.28 -40.28
N HIS A 503 -14.18 -28.61 -39.48
CA HIS A 503 -15.07 -27.54 -39.96
C HIS A 503 -14.29 -26.36 -40.55
N LEU A 504 -13.20 -25.92 -39.91
CA LEU A 504 -12.33 -24.86 -40.43
C LEU A 504 -11.67 -25.28 -41.76
N ALA A 505 -11.22 -26.53 -41.86
CA ALA A 505 -10.62 -27.06 -43.09
C ALA A 505 -11.63 -27.12 -44.25
N HIS A 506 -12.89 -27.47 -43.98
CA HIS A 506 -13.95 -27.50 -44.99
C HIS A 506 -14.38 -26.10 -45.44
N GLN A 507 -14.49 -25.13 -44.54
CA GLN A 507 -14.84 -23.74 -44.89
C GLN A 507 -13.72 -22.98 -45.61
N GLY A 508 -12.47 -23.45 -45.47
CA GLY A 508 -11.30 -22.91 -46.14
C GLY A 508 -11.09 -23.37 -47.58
N GLN A 509 -11.85 -24.36 -48.07
CA GLN A 509 -11.82 -24.69 -49.48
C GLN A 509 -12.56 -23.61 -50.25
N PRO A 510 -11.90 -22.87 -51.18
CA PRO A 510 -12.60 -21.88 -51.98
C PRO A 510 -13.71 -22.57 -52.78
N PHE A 511 -14.82 -21.86 -52.98
CA PHE A 511 -15.77 -22.11 -54.05
C PHE A 511 -15.04 -22.05 -55.41
N SER A 512 -14.31 -23.11 -55.77
CA SER A 512 -13.70 -23.32 -57.09
C SER A 512 -14.39 -24.45 -57.86
N SER A 513 -15.60 -24.84 -57.43
CA SER A 513 -16.40 -25.89 -58.09
C SER A 513 -17.59 -25.36 -58.91
N LEU A 514 -17.59 -24.08 -59.31
CA LEU A 514 -18.61 -23.52 -60.22
C LEU A 514 -17.95 -22.55 -61.22
N ASN A 515 -17.12 -23.08 -62.10
CA ASN A 515 -16.97 -22.65 -63.51
C ASN A 515 -15.76 -23.34 -64.13
N LEU A 516 -16.00 -24.48 -64.78
CA LEU A 516 -15.15 -24.95 -65.88
C LEU A 516 -16.02 -25.81 -66.80
N ASN A 517 -16.83 -25.09 -67.59
CA ASN A 517 -17.37 -25.63 -68.82
C ASN A 517 -16.20 -25.82 -69.80
N ARG A 518 -16.05 -27.06 -70.26
CA ARG A 518 -15.57 -27.52 -71.57
C ARG A 518 -14.42 -26.76 -72.27
N SER A 519 -13.46 -27.59 -72.68
CA SER A 519 -12.49 -27.44 -73.78
C SER A 519 -11.27 -26.57 -73.49
N GLN A 520 -10.10 -27.19 -73.32
CA GLN A 520 -9.21 -27.57 -74.41
C GLN A 520 -8.09 -28.46 -73.84
N ALA A 521 -7.85 -29.56 -74.53
CA ALA A 521 -6.68 -30.41 -74.35
C ALA A 521 -5.44 -29.66 -74.86
N PHE A 522 -4.31 -29.77 -74.17
CA PHE A 522 -2.99 -29.86 -74.80
C PHE A 522 -1.97 -30.46 -73.81
N ASP A 523 -1.12 -31.30 -74.38
CA ASP A 523 -0.23 -32.29 -73.77
C ASP A 523 0.86 -31.75 -72.83
N ALA A 524 1.27 -32.63 -71.93
CA ALA A 524 2.55 -32.57 -71.22
C ALA A 524 3.73 -32.71 -72.20
N PRO A 525 4.95 -32.31 -71.78
CA PRO A 525 5.83 -33.38 -71.33
C PRO A 525 6.69 -33.05 -70.10
N GLU A 526 7.18 -34.17 -69.57
CA GLU A 526 8.09 -34.42 -68.47
C GLU A 526 9.36 -33.55 -68.46
N GLY A 527 9.78 -33.18 -67.25
CA GLY A 527 11.08 -32.56 -66.99
C GLY A 527 11.34 -32.52 -65.48
N GLY A 528 11.88 -33.62 -64.95
CA GLY A 528 12.24 -33.73 -63.54
C GLY A 528 13.51 -32.95 -63.19
N VAL A 529 13.50 -32.30 -62.03
CA VAL A 529 14.71 -32.01 -61.24
C VAL A 529 14.34 -32.12 -59.75
N GLN A 530 14.87 -33.16 -59.09
CA GLN A 530 15.04 -33.22 -57.63
C GLN A 530 16.16 -32.24 -57.21
N VAL A 531 16.00 -31.47 -56.13
CA VAL A 531 17.00 -31.18 -55.07
C VAL A 531 16.22 -30.53 -53.89
N GLN A 532 15.95 -31.25 -52.79
CA GLN A 532 16.72 -31.30 -51.53
C GLN A 532 16.54 -30.05 -50.62
N ALA A 533 15.92 -30.27 -49.46
CA ALA A 533 16.02 -29.39 -48.27
C ALA A 533 17.49 -29.28 -47.84
N PRO A 534 17.94 -28.20 -47.14
CA PRO A 534 17.74 -28.17 -45.68
C PRO A 534 17.87 -26.81 -44.94
N TYR A 535 17.68 -26.90 -43.62
CA TYR A 535 18.22 -26.11 -42.50
C TYR A 535 17.65 -24.71 -42.16
N TYR A 536 16.93 -24.72 -41.04
CA TYR A 536 16.87 -23.65 -40.05
C TYR A 536 18.26 -23.30 -39.50
N ALA A 537 18.51 -22.01 -39.36
CA ALA A 537 19.32 -21.40 -38.31
C ALA A 537 18.45 -20.33 -37.64
#